data_AF-A0A2V9G1K4-F1
#
_entry.id   AF-A0A2V9G1K4-F1
#
_cell.length_a   1.000
_cell.length_b   1.000
_cell.length_c   1.000
_cell.angle_alpha   90.00
_cell.angle_beta   90.00
_cell.angle_gamma   90.00
#
_symmetry.space_group_name_H-M   'P 1'
#
loop_
_entity.id
_entity.type
_entity.pdbx_description
1 polymer ?
#
loop_
_entity_poly.entity_id
_entity_poly.type
_entity_poly.pdbx_seq_one_letter_code
_entity_poly.pdbx_strand_id
1 'polypeptide(L)'
;MKSALVKLLLIVWVLTTLAACQERKNEQPIVVHVFRDRNGPAASWLSEQIGNFQKAKIRTSGGKPIVIATAEPKDYYKTLADLGGGLKPDLVILDSESDAQANQALREESQSASRLCSGQDSCPAFVPSWASGEGREAARALLSFLVSHTRT
;
A
#
# COMPACT_ATOMS: atom_id res chain seq x y z
N MET A 1 -36.66 50.90 -1.86
CA MET A 1 -35.29 50.65 -1.31
C MET A 1 -35.12 49.28 -0.65
N LYS A 2 -36.04 48.78 0.19
CA LYS A 2 -35.90 47.47 0.88
C LYS A 2 -35.77 46.26 -0.06
N SER A 3 -36.48 46.25 -1.19
CA SER A 3 -36.45 45.14 -2.15
C SER A 3 -35.12 45.00 -2.92
N ALA A 4 -34.38 46.10 -3.10
CA ALA A 4 -33.07 46.06 -3.77
C ALA A 4 -31.99 45.43 -2.87
N LEU A 5 -32.06 45.68 -1.56
CA LEU A 5 -31.10 45.18 -0.58
C LEU A 5 -31.23 43.67 -0.37
N VAL A 6 -32.47 43.14 -0.40
CA VAL A 6 -32.75 41.70 -0.31
C VAL A 6 -32.22 40.95 -1.54
N LYS A 7 -32.37 41.53 -2.74
CA LYS A 7 -31.83 40.95 -3.98
C LYS A 7 -30.30 40.90 -3.96
N LEU A 8 -29.64 41.94 -3.43
CA LEU A 8 -28.18 42.00 -3.34
C LEU A 8 -27.63 40.95 -2.36
N LEU A 9 -28.30 40.75 -1.21
CA LEU A 9 -27.94 39.72 -0.24
C LEU A 9 -28.09 38.30 -0.79
N LEU A 10 -29.15 38.03 -1.55
CA LEU A 10 -29.34 36.72 -2.21
C LEU A 10 -28.25 36.42 -3.25
N ILE A 11 -27.85 37.43 -4.04
CA ILE A 11 -26.80 37.27 -5.05
C ILE A 11 -25.43 36.98 -4.40
N VAL A 12 -25.10 37.69 -3.32
CA VAL A 12 -23.85 37.46 -2.57
C VAL A 12 -23.82 36.07 -1.94
N TRP A 13 -24.95 35.59 -1.41
CA TRP A 13 -25.05 34.26 -0.81
C TRP A 13 -24.92 33.13 -1.84
N VAL A 14 -25.45 33.32 -3.05
CA VAL A 14 -25.27 32.35 -4.16
C VAL A 14 -23.83 32.34 -4.68
N LEU A 15 -23.17 33.51 -4.72
CA LEU A 15 -21.77 33.60 -5.17
C LEU A 15 -20.78 32.96 -4.17
N THR A 16 -21.06 33.01 -2.86
CA THR A 16 -20.20 32.40 -1.85
C THR A 16 -20.35 30.89 -1.75
N THR A 17 -21.52 30.32 -2.07
CA THR A 17 -21.68 28.85 -2.10
C THR A 17 -21.01 28.20 -3.31
N LEU A 18 -20.85 28.93 -4.42
CA LEU A 18 -20.16 28.44 -5.62
C LEU A 18 -18.62 28.45 -5.48
N ALA A 19 -18.06 29.29 -4.60
CA ALA A 19 -16.62 29.34 -4.35
C ALA A 19 -16.11 28.21 -3.43
N ALA A 20 -17.01 27.41 -2.83
CA ALA A 20 -16.65 26.32 -1.92
C ALA A 20 -16.34 24.99 -2.62
N CYS A 21 -16.50 24.90 -3.95
CA CYS A 21 -16.00 23.78 -4.74
C CYS A 21 -14.51 23.95 -5.01
N GLN A 22 -13.70 23.83 -3.96
CA GLN A 22 -12.26 23.69 -4.11
C GLN A 22 -12.00 22.36 -4.82
N GLU A 23 -11.52 22.43 -6.07
CA GLU A 23 -11.07 21.25 -6.82
C GLU A 23 -10.15 20.43 -5.92
N ARG A 24 -10.52 19.17 -5.65
CA ARG A 24 -9.56 18.23 -5.10
C ARG A 24 -8.43 18.16 -6.11
N LYS A 25 -7.28 18.76 -5.77
CA LYS A 25 -6.04 18.58 -6.55
C LYS A 25 -5.97 17.09 -6.88
N ASN A 26 -5.87 16.79 -8.16
CA ASN A 26 -5.82 15.44 -8.70
C ASN A 26 -4.46 14.85 -8.29
N GLU A 27 -4.34 14.49 -7.02
CA GLU A 27 -3.15 13.93 -6.42
C GLU A 27 -3.00 12.52 -6.97
N GLN A 28 -1.99 12.35 -7.84
CA GLN A 28 -1.67 11.06 -8.41
C GLN A 28 -1.47 10.03 -7.29
N PRO A 29 -2.11 8.86 -7.37
CA PRO A 29 -1.99 7.83 -6.36
C PRO A 29 -0.55 7.32 -6.29
N ILE A 30 -0.13 6.95 -5.08
CA ILE A 30 1.11 6.20 -4.88
C ILE A 30 0.79 4.73 -5.08
N VAL A 31 1.45 4.12 -6.07
CA VAL A 31 1.32 2.69 -6.35
C VAL A 31 2.38 1.93 -5.56
N VAL A 32 1.95 1.01 -4.72
CA VAL A 32 2.81 0.10 -3.95
C VAL A 32 2.85 -1.24 -4.67
N HIS A 33 4.03 -1.62 -5.15
CA HIS A 33 4.27 -2.91 -5.78
C HIS A 33 4.57 -3.97 -4.72
N VAL A 34 3.71 -4.98 -4.62
CA VAL A 34 3.82 -6.04 -3.61
C VAL A 34 4.20 -7.34 -4.29
N PHE A 35 5.40 -7.84 -4.01
CA PHE A 35 5.80 -9.18 -4.41
C PHE A 35 5.21 -10.22 -3.46
N ARG A 36 4.56 -11.25 -4.02
CA ARG A 36 3.94 -12.36 -3.28
C ARG A 36 3.81 -13.59 -4.18
N ASP A 37 3.70 -14.78 -3.59
CA ASP A 37 3.14 -15.92 -4.31
C ASP A 37 1.61 -15.77 -4.42
N ARG A 38 1.08 -16.05 -5.61
CA ARG A 38 -0.37 -16.14 -5.85
C ARG A 38 -0.96 -17.40 -5.23
N ASN A 39 -0.17 -18.47 -5.08
CA ASN A 39 -0.60 -19.77 -4.58
C ASN A 39 -0.07 -20.08 -3.18
N GLY A 40 0.64 -19.13 -2.56
CA GLY A 40 1.27 -19.32 -1.25
C GLY A 40 0.30 -19.37 -0.07
N PRO A 41 0.78 -19.72 1.13
CA PRO A 41 -0.04 -19.93 2.33
C PRO A 41 -0.88 -18.70 2.74
N ALA A 42 -0.38 -17.50 2.45
CA ALA A 42 -1.04 -16.23 2.75
C ALA A 42 -2.02 -15.77 1.67
N ALA A 43 -2.08 -16.42 0.49
CA ALA A 43 -2.62 -15.79 -0.71
C ALA A 43 -4.09 -15.33 -0.59
N SER A 44 -4.96 -16.18 -0.05
CA SER A 44 -6.39 -15.86 0.11
C SER A 44 -6.60 -14.72 1.12
N TRP A 45 -6.02 -14.86 2.32
CA TRP A 45 -6.09 -13.84 3.38
C TRP A 45 -5.49 -12.51 2.92
N LEU A 46 -4.34 -12.53 2.25
CA LEU A 46 -3.66 -11.33 1.78
C LEU A 46 -4.50 -10.59 0.74
N SER A 47 -5.14 -11.31 -0.19
CA SER A 47 -6.06 -10.68 -1.16
C SER A 47 -7.25 -10.01 -0.47
N GLU A 48 -7.80 -10.63 0.57
CA GLU A 48 -8.87 -10.04 1.39
C GLU A 48 -8.37 -8.78 2.12
N GLN A 49 -7.21 -8.85 2.79
CA GLN A 49 -6.68 -7.72 3.55
C GLN A 49 -6.25 -6.55 2.66
N ILE A 50 -5.70 -6.82 1.46
CA ILE A 50 -5.45 -5.78 0.46
C ILE A 50 -6.76 -5.11 0.04
N GLY A 51 -7.83 -5.88 -0.15
CA GLY A 51 -9.16 -5.34 -0.41
C GLY A 51 -9.68 -4.46 0.73
N ASN A 52 -9.49 -4.88 1.98
CA ASN A 52 -9.88 -4.12 3.16
C ASN A 52 -9.06 -2.84 3.33
N PHE A 53 -7.75 -2.89 3.06
CA PHE A 53 -6.87 -1.71 3.03
C PHE A 53 -7.37 -0.67 2.01
N GLN A 54 -7.71 -1.10 0.80
CA GLN A 54 -8.25 -0.22 -0.25
C GLN A 54 -9.60 0.41 0.17
N LYS A 55 -10.48 -0.36 0.84
CA LYS A 55 -11.76 0.15 1.36
C LYS A 55 -11.57 1.15 2.51
N ALA A 56 -10.54 0.99 3.33
CA ALA A 56 -10.21 1.90 4.43
C ALA A 56 -9.75 3.28 3.94
N LYS A 57 -9.43 3.44 2.64
CA LYS A 57 -9.00 4.70 2.02
C LYS A 57 -7.83 5.36 2.75
N ILE A 58 -6.90 4.55 3.26
CA ILE A 58 -5.66 5.01 3.90
C ILE A 58 -4.86 5.85 2.89
N ARG A 59 -4.25 6.93 3.38
CA ARG A 59 -3.50 7.90 2.58
C ARG A 59 -2.11 8.06 3.16
N THR A 60 -1.16 8.49 2.32
CA THR A 60 0.14 8.98 2.80
C THR A 60 -0.05 10.21 3.68
N SER A 61 0.96 10.57 4.48
CA SER A 61 1.01 11.82 5.25
C SER A 61 0.80 13.06 4.39
N GLY A 62 1.19 13.03 3.11
CA GLY A 62 0.94 14.07 2.12
C GLY A 62 -0.48 14.11 1.54
N GLY A 63 -1.41 13.27 2.01
CA GLY A 63 -2.81 13.25 1.54
C GLY A 63 -3.08 12.38 0.30
N LYS A 64 -2.03 11.86 -0.34
CA LYS A 64 -2.16 11.06 -1.57
C LYS A 64 -2.81 9.69 -1.30
N PRO A 65 -3.71 9.23 -2.19
CA PRO A 65 -4.27 7.88 -2.11
C PRO A 65 -3.19 6.81 -2.38
N ILE A 66 -3.33 5.66 -1.74
CA ILE A 66 -2.44 4.51 -1.91
C ILE A 66 -3.17 3.42 -2.71
N VAL A 67 -2.55 2.96 -3.80
CA VAL A 67 -3.05 1.86 -4.65
C VAL A 67 -2.08 0.69 -4.56
N ILE A 68 -2.60 -0.53 -4.44
CA ILE A 68 -1.78 -1.74 -4.37
C ILE A 68 -1.75 -2.43 -5.73
N ALA A 69 -0.55 -2.72 -6.24
CA ALA A 69 -0.33 -3.55 -7.41
C ALA A 69 0.45 -4.80 -6.98
N THR A 70 -0.10 -6.00 -7.20
CA THR A 70 0.61 -7.24 -6.87
C THR A 70 1.48 -7.69 -8.03
N ALA A 71 2.73 -8.03 -7.72
CA ALA A 71 3.66 -8.69 -8.62
C ALA A 71 3.65 -10.19 -8.28
N GLU A 72 2.90 -10.95 -9.07
CA GLU A 72 2.63 -12.38 -8.88
C GLU A 72 3.31 -13.18 -10.00
N PRO A 73 4.58 -13.57 -9.83
CA PRO A 73 5.30 -14.31 -10.87
C PRO A 73 4.69 -15.69 -11.11
N LYS A 74 4.77 -16.17 -12.37
CA LYS A 74 4.39 -17.54 -12.72
C LYS A 74 5.29 -18.58 -12.02
N ASP A 75 6.56 -18.25 -11.83
CA ASP A 75 7.56 -19.08 -11.16
C ASP A 75 8.13 -18.30 -9.97
N TYR A 76 7.53 -18.52 -8.80
CA TYR A 76 7.86 -17.82 -7.56
C TYR A 76 9.33 -18.02 -7.18
N TYR A 77 9.75 -19.28 -7.04
CA TYR A 77 11.11 -19.61 -6.58
C TYR A 77 12.20 -19.12 -7.53
N LYS A 78 11.95 -19.19 -8.85
CA LYS A 78 12.89 -18.61 -9.82
C LYS A 78 12.99 -17.10 -9.69
N THR A 79 11.85 -16.42 -9.46
CA THR A 79 11.82 -14.95 -9.37
C THR A 79 12.43 -14.42 -8.07
N LEU A 80 12.43 -15.22 -7.00
CA LEU A 80 13.13 -14.87 -5.76
C LEU A 80 14.61 -14.53 -5.99
N ALA A 81 15.28 -15.23 -6.92
CA ALA A 81 16.68 -14.98 -7.23
C ALA A 81 16.93 -13.57 -7.81
N ASP A 82 15.93 -12.97 -8.46
CA ASP A 82 16.05 -11.68 -9.16
C ASP A 82 15.67 -10.46 -8.29
N LEU A 83 15.11 -10.70 -7.08
CA LEU A 83 14.70 -9.64 -6.15
C LEU A 83 15.90 -8.82 -5.64
N GLY A 84 15.75 -7.50 -5.65
CA GLY A 84 16.77 -6.52 -5.25
C GLY A 84 17.75 -6.16 -6.38
N GLY A 85 17.91 -7.04 -7.38
CA GLY A 85 18.66 -6.78 -8.60
C GLY A 85 17.77 -6.23 -9.71
N GLY A 86 17.11 -7.16 -10.43
CA GLY A 86 16.25 -6.85 -11.58
C GLY A 86 14.82 -6.49 -11.20
N LEU A 87 14.31 -7.04 -10.10
CA LEU A 87 12.96 -6.76 -9.59
C LEU A 87 13.04 -6.03 -8.25
N LYS A 88 12.44 -4.84 -8.17
CA LYS A 88 12.49 -3.95 -6.99
C LYS A 88 11.09 -3.56 -6.52
N PRO A 89 10.34 -4.47 -5.89
CA PRO A 89 9.03 -4.17 -5.33
C PRO A 89 9.16 -3.29 -4.09
N ASP A 90 8.08 -2.60 -3.72
CA ASP A 90 8.03 -1.73 -2.54
C ASP A 90 7.78 -2.54 -1.25
N LEU A 91 7.14 -3.69 -1.37
CA LEU A 91 6.88 -4.64 -0.28
C LEU A 91 7.13 -6.07 -0.77
N VAL A 92 7.84 -6.86 0.02
CA VAL A 92 8.08 -8.28 -0.25
C VAL A 92 7.36 -9.09 0.82
N ILE A 93 6.58 -10.09 0.40
CA ILE A 93 5.95 -11.08 1.27
C ILE A 93 6.41 -12.45 0.79
N LEU A 94 7.11 -13.15 1.67
CA LEU A 94 7.63 -14.49 1.47
C LEU A 94 6.64 -15.53 2.00
N ASP A 95 6.67 -16.74 1.44
CA ASP A 95 5.83 -17.85 1.91
C ASP A 95 6.39 -18.43 3.22
N SER A 96 7.73 -18.41 3.37
CA SER A 96 8.45 -18.99 4.50
C SER A 96 9.75 -18.23 4.85
N GLU A 97 10.32 -18.50 6.03
CA GLU A 97 11.66 -17.98 6.38
C GLU A 97 12.76 -18.55 5.47
N SER A 98 12.56 -19.73 4.90
CA SER A 98 13.54 -20.37 4.02
C SER A 98 13.71 -19.64 2.69
N ASP A 99 12.66 -18.96 2.21
CA ASP A 99 12.70 -18.19 0.96
C ASP A 99 13.67 -17.01 1.04
N ALA A 100 13.94 -16.51 2.25
CA ALA A 100 14.94 -15.46 2.45
C ALA A 100 16.34 -15.90 2.01
N GLN A 101 16.62 -17.21 1.99
CA GLN A 101 17.92 -17.75 1.59
C GLN A 101 18.16 -17.70 0.07
N ALA A 102 17.12 -17.42 -0.74
CA ALA A 102 17.20 -17.48 -2.20
C ALA A 102 18.24 -16.53 -2.80
N ASN A 103 18.52 -15.38 -2.17
CA ASN A 103 19.63 -14.51 -2.55
C ASN A 103 20.15 -13.68 -1.37
N GLN A 104 21.28 -12.97 -1.54
CA GLN A 104 21.88 -12.18 -0.47
C GLN A 104 21.02 -11.00 -0.02
N ALA A 105 20.39 -10.28 -0.96
CA ALA A 105 19.55 -9.13 -0.63
C ALA A 105 18.37 -9.55 0.25
N LEU A 106 17.71 -10.67 -0.07
CA LEU A 106 16.60 -11.18 0.73
C LEU A 106 17.04 -11.56 2.15
N ARG A 107 18.21 -12.21 2.31
CA ARG A 107 18.74 -12.55 3.64
C ARG A 107 19.02 -11.32 4.51
N GLU A 108 19.46 -10.23 3.90
CA GLU A 108 19.76 -8.98 4.61
C GLU A 108 18.46 -8.25 5.00
N GLU A 109 17.54 -8.10 4.04
CA GLU A 109 16.29 -7.37 4.26
C GLU A 109 15.33 -8.09 5.20
N SER A 110 15.28 -9.43 5.14
CA SER A 110 14.37 -10.25 5.94
C SER A 110 14.69 -10.24 7.43
N GLN A 111 15.86 -9.73 7.85
CA GLN A 111 16.22 -9.61 9.27
C GLN A 111 15.27 -8.69 10.05
N SER A 112 14.61 -7.77 9.36
CA SER A 112 13.61 -6.84 9.92
C SER A 112 12.18 -7.22 9.58
N ALA A 113 11.95 -8.45 9.09
CA ALA A 113 10.64 -8.88 8.62
C ALA A 113 9.63 -9.03 9.76
N SER A 114 8.41 -8.58 9.49
CA SER A 114 7.24 -8.88 10.30
C SER A 114 6.63 -10.22 9.86
N ARG A 115 6.01 -10.93 10.79
CA ARG A 115 5.33 -12.21 10.51
C ARG A 115 3.85 -11.96 10.24
N LEU A 116 3.36 -12.36 9.07
CA LEU A 116 1.94 -12.14 8.69
C LEU A 116 1.03 -13.35 8.91
N CYS A 117 1.62 -14.52 9.13
CA CYS A 117 0.92 -15.78 9.29
C CYS A 117 1.25 -16.41 10.65
N SER A 118 0.30 -17.16 11.22
CA SER A 118 0.50 -17.92 12.46
C SER A 118 1.04 -19.33 12.19
N GLY A 119 1.68 -19.91 13.20
CA GLY A 119 2.19 -21.29 13.14
C GLY A 119 3.57 -21.42 12.52
N GLN A 120 3.81 -22.53 11.81
CA GLN A 120 5.10 -22.82 11.16
C GLN A 120 5.32 -22.02 9.86
N ASP A 121 4.25 -21.51 9.26
CA ASP A 121 4.29 -20.72 8.03
C ASP A 121 4.41 -19.24 8.41
N SER A 122 5.57 -18.75 8.88
CA SER A 122 5.65 -17.40 9.47
C SER A 122 5.51 -16.23 8.49
N CYS A 123 5.29 -16.50 7.18
CA CYS A 123 5.13 -15.56 6.07
C CYS A 123 5.85 -14.21 6.27
N PRO A 124 7.19 -14.18 6.17
CA PRO A 124 7.97 -12.96 6.40
C PRO A 124 7.59 -11.84 5.43
N ALA A 125 7.32 -10.66 5.95
CA ALA A 125 7.01 -9.48 5.16
C ALA A 125 7.87 -8.27 5.57
N PHE A 126 8.45 -7.58 4.59
CA PHE A 126 9.34 -6.45 4.84
C PHE A 126 9.31 -5.43 3.70
N VAL A 127 9.62 -4.18 4.05
CA VAL A 127 9.78 -3.05 3.11
C VAL A 127 11.27 -2.88 2.82
N PRO A 128 11.77 -3.31 1.65
CA PRO A 128 13.20 -3.37 1.39
C PRO A 128 13.90 -2.01 1.39
N SER A 129 15.22 -1.98 1.58
CA SER A 129 16.07 -0.77 1.54
C SER A 129 15.94 0.04 0.25
N TRP A 130 15.70 -0.62 -0.89
CA TRP A 130 15.55 0.04 -2.19
C TRP A 130 14.21 0.78 -2.38
N ALA A 131 13.17 0.46 -1.60
CA ALA A 131 11.95 1.25 -1.59
C ALA A 131 12.27 2.64 -1.03
N SER A 132 11.86 3.74 -1.68
CA SER A 132 12.23 5.08 -1.24
C SER A 132 11.08 6.08 -1.33
N GLY A 133 11.24 7.24 -0.68
CA GLY A 133 10.28 8.34 -0.70
C GLY A 133 8.86 7.93 -0.28
N GLU A 134 7.87 8.45 -1.02
CA GLU A 134 6.45 8.18 -0.77
C GLU A 134 6.07 6.70 -1.00
N GLY A 135 6.76 5.99 -1.89
CA GLY A 135 6.54 4.55 -2.12
C GLY A 135 6.87 3.74 -0.87
N ARG A 136 7.99 4.05 -0.21
CA ARG A 136 8.38 3.43 1.06
C ARG A 136 7.39 3.73 2.19
N GLU A 137 6.92 4.98 2.28
CA GLU A 137 5.93 5.36 3.26
C GLU A 137 4.62 4.59 3.06
N ALA A 138 4.12 4.53 1.83
CA ALA A 138 2.91 3.82 1.47
C ALA A 138 3.04 2.30 1.71
N ALA A 139 4.19 1.71 1.39
CA ALA A 139 4.47 0.30 1.68
C ALA A 139 4.50 0.00 3.18
N ARG A 140 5.07 0.91 4.00
CA ARG A 140 5.04 0.78 5.46
C ARG A 140 3.61 0.90 6.00
N ALA A 141 2.80 1.81 5.47
CA ALA A 141 1.40 1.93 5.86
C ALA A 141 0.63 0.63 5.57
N LEU A 142 0.86 0.02 4.40
CA LEU A 142 0.30 -1.29 4.08
C LEU A 142 0.81 -2.38 5.04
N LEU A 143 2.13 -2.48 5.25
CA LEU A 143 2.70 -3.50 6.13
C LEU A 143 2.15 -3.38 7.56
N SER A 144 2.08 -2.16 8.11
CA SER A 144 1.50 -1.92 9.44
C SER A 144 0.03 -2.33 9.51
N PHE A 145 -0.75 -2.09 8.45
CA PHE A 145 -2.13 -2.55 8.38
C PHE A 145 -2.24 -4.08 8.33
N LEU A 146 -1.38 -4.75 7.55
CA LEU A 146 -1.38 -6.21 7.46
C LEU A 146 -1.02 -6.84 8.81
N VAL A 147 -0.01 -6.29 9.50
CA VAL A 147 0.41 -6.74 10.83
C VAL A 147 -0.70 -6.54 11.88
N SER A 148 -1.49 -5.46 11.79
CA SER A 148 -2.62 -5.28 12.72
C SER A 148 -3.80 -6.22 12.48
N HIS A 149 -3.81 -6.93 11.34
CA HIS A 149 -4.84 -7.91 10.96
C HIS A 149 -4.25 -9.32 10.78
N THR A 150 -3.08 -9.56 11.38
CA THR A 150 -2.33 -10.82 11.28
C THR A 150 -3.26 -12.00 11.54
N ARG A 151 -3.14 -13.02 10.70
CA ARG A 151 -3.90 -14.27 10.82
C ARG A 151 -3.51 -14.96 12.13
N THR A 152 -4.43 -15.01 13.10
CA THR A 152 -4.29 -15.80 14.34
C THR A 152 -4.60 -17.26 14.07
#